data_AF-X1J2E9-F1
#
_entry.id   AF-X1J2E9-F1
#
_cell.length_a   1.000
_cell.length_b   1.000
_cell.length_c   1.000
_cell.angle_alpha   90.00
_cell.angle_beta   90.00
_cell.angle_gamma   90.00
#
_symmetry.space_group_name_H-M   'P 1'
#
loop_
_entity.id
_entity.type
_entity.pdbx_description
1 polymer ?
#
loop_
_entity_poly.entity_id
_entity_poly.type
_entity_poly.pdbx_seq_one_letter_code
_entity_poly.pdbx_strand_id
1 'polypeptide(L)'
;DLGAYRLSGLTPEQRIEAALAQGSVIHPGSYRKEFVTGASVAWSRVPWTLGCCARWSDEVRAQHYQTLVGMDRRIVLAGEHASYVGCWMEGALLSSIDAITRLHKRALEA
;
A
#
# COMPACT_ATOMS: atom_id res chain seq x y z
N ASP A 1 10.34 2.11 -9.31
CA ASP A 1 9.75 0.74 -9.22
C ASP A 1 10.58 -0.42 -9.77
N LEU A 2 11.59 -0.22 -10.61
CA LEU A 2 12.39 -1.35 -11.15
C LEU A 2 13.14 -2.17 -10.08
N GLY A 3 13.54 -1.54 -8.96
CA GLY A 3 14.28 -2.23 -7.89
C GLY A 3 13.42 -3.23 -7.10
N ALA A 4 12.21 -2.82 -6.68
CA ALA A 4 11.33 -3.65 -5.88
C ALA A 4 10.87 -4.90 -6.65
N TYR A 5 10.49 -4.76 -7.93
CA TYR A 5 10.03 -5.90 -8.73
C TYR A 5 11.13 -6.95 -8.99
N ARG A 6 12.40 -6.54 -9.11
CA ARG A 6 13.52 -7.48 -9.21
C ARG A 6 13.62 -8.35 -7.94
N LEU A 7 13.53 -7.74 -6.77
CA LEU A 7 13.54 -8.47 -5.49
C LEU A 7 12.29 -9.34 -5.33
N SER A 8 11.12 -8.88 -5.77
CA SER A 8 9.88 -9.66 -5.74
C SER A 8 9.95 -10.96 -6.56
N GLY A 9 10.84 -11.05 -7.55
CA GLY A 9 11.08 -12.28 -8.33
C GLY A 9 11.89 -13.35 -7.60
N LEU A 10 12.56 -13.00 -6.51
CA LEU A 10 13.41 -13.90 -5.72
C LEU A 10 12.62 -14.64 -4.64
N THR A 11 13.18 -15.75 -4.12
CA THR A 11 12.67 -16.39 -2.89
C THR A 11 12.89 -15.49 -1.66
N PRO A 12 12.18 -15.69 -0.54
CA PRO A 12 12.40 -14.91 0.67
C PRO A 12 13.87 -14.90 1.15
N GLU A 13 14.56 -16.04 1.08
CA GLU A 13 15.95 -16.21 1.50
C GLU A 13 16.89 -15.44 0.56
N GLN A 14 16.66 -15.52 -0.75
CA GLN A 14 17.43 -14.76 -1.74
C GLN A 14 17.27 -13.24 -1.56
N ARG A 15 16.09 -12.76 -1.15
CA ARG A 15 15.89 -11.33 -0.82
C ARG A 15 16.69 -10.91 0.40
N ILE A 16 16.73 -11.74 1.43
CA ILE A 16 17.53 -11.50 2.64
C ILE A 16 19.02 -11.46 2.27
N GLU A 17 19.50 -12.42 1.48
CA GLU A 17 20.89 -12.43 1.02
C GLU A 17 21.25 -11.20 0.17
N ALA A 18 20.36 -10.77 -0.72
CA ALA A 18 20.54 -9.54 -1.49
C ALA A 18 20.63 -8.31 -0.58
N ALA A 19 19.78 -8.22 0.46
CA ALA A 19 19.83 -7.15 1.44
C ALA A 19 21.14 -7.18 2.26
N LEU A 20 21.59 -8.36 2.69
CA LEU A 20 22.86 -8.52 3.41
C LEU A 20 24.08 -8.14 2.57
N ALA A 21 24.08 -8.52 1.30
CA ALA A 21 25.14 -8.16 0.36
C ALA A 21 25.18 -6.63 0.14
N GLN A 22 24.04 -6.01 -0.14
CA GLN A 22 23.94 -4.56 -0.35
C GLN A 22 24.28 -3.77 0.92
N GLY A 23 23.75 -4.18 2.08
CA GLY A 23 24.04 -3.54 3.36
C GLY A 23 25.51 -3.65 3.76
N SER A 24 26.20 -4.74 3.39
CA SER A 24 27.65 -4.89 3.65
C SER A 24 28.53 -3.93 2.84
N VAL A 25 28.03 -3.39 1.72
CA VAL A 25 28.73 -2.33 0.97
C VAL A 25 28.69 -1.01 1.75
N ILE A 26 27.59 -0.75 2.45
CA ILE A 26 27.39 0.50 3.23
C ILE A 26 27.99 0.37 4.64
N HIS A 27 27.90 -0.81 5.24
CA HIS A 27 28.35 -1.12 6.61
C HIS A 27 29.33 -2.31 6.62
N PRO A 28 30.57 -2.12 6.13
CA PRO A 28 31.53 -3.20 5.98
C PRO A 28 31.94 -3.80 7.34
N GLY A 29 32.07 -5.12 7.37
CA GLY A 29 32.54 -5.87 8.54
C GLY A 29 31.51 -6.11 9.65
N SER A 30 30.44 -5.31 9.73
CA SER A 30 29.41 -5.45 10.78
C SER A 30 28.06 -5.97 10.28
N TYR A 31 27.61 -5.57 9.07
CA TYR A 31 26.22 -5.82 8.64
C TYR A 31 25.81 -7.30 8.68
N ARG A 32 26.66 -8.17 8.11
CA ARG A 32 26.45 -9.63 8.13
C ARG A 32 26.76 -10.26 9.48
N LYS A 33 27.73 -9.72 10.21
CA LYS A 33 28.16 -10.26 11.50
C LYS A 33 27.05 -10.14 12.56
N GLU A 34 26.35 -9.01 12.56
CA GLU A 34 25.32 -8.70 13.56
C GLU A 34 23.91 -9.17 13.13
N PHE A 35 23.76 -9.76 11.94
CA PHE A 35 22.49 -10.27 11.47
C PHE A 35 22.10 -11.57 12.19
N VAL A 36 20.92 -11.56 12.83
CA VAL A 36 20.39 -12.73 13.54
C VAL A 36 19.33 -13.47 12.72
N THR A 37 18.36 -12.74 12.18
CA THR A 37 17.27 -13.27 11.37
C THR A 37 16.58 -12.16 10.59
N GLY A 38 15.76 -12.52 9.60
CA GLY A 38 15.08 -11.56 8.74
C GLY A 38 13.78 -12.12 8.17
N ALA A 39 12.89 -11.20 7.81
CA ALA A 39 11.67 -11.49 7.06
C ALA A 39 11.62 -10.57 5.84
N SER A 40 11.01 -11.04 4.75
CA SER A 40 10.78 -10.23 3.57
C SER A 40 9.35 -10.36 3.07
N VAL A 41 8.76 -9.23 2.67
CA VAL A 41 7.40 -9.18 2.12
C VAL A 41 7.46 -8.51 0.76
N ALA A 42 7.00 -9.22 -0.27
CA ALA A 42 6.75 -8.65 -1.58
C ALA A 42 5.26 -8.36 -1.71
N TRP A 43 4.83 -7.15 -1.36
CA TRP A 43 3.40 -6.77 -1.32
C TRP A 43 2.65 -7.05 -2.63
N SER A 44 3.32 -6.89 -3.78
CA SER A 44 2.76 -7.21 -5.10
C SER A 44 2.46 -8.70 -5.32
N ARG A 45 2.95 -9.58 -4.44
CA ARG A 45 2.72 -11.04 -4.48
C ARG A 45 1.82 -11.53 -3.34
N VAL A 46 1.33 -10.63 -2.48
CA VAL A 46 0.37 -10.97 -1.44
C VAL A 46 -1.04 -10.97 -2.08
N PRO A 47 -1.76 -12.10 -2.17
CA PRO A 47 -2.97 -12.21 -2.99
C PRO A 47 -4.09 -11.22 -2.64
N TRP A 48 -4.18 -10.82 -1.37
CA TRP A 48 -5.18 -9.88 -0.87
C TRP A 48 -4.70 -8.42 -0.82
N THR A 49 -3.47 -8.13 -1.25
CA THR A 49 -2.92 -6.76 -1.28
C THR A 49 -2.53 -6.33 -2.69
N LEU A 50 -1.91 -7.20 -3.48
CA LEU A 50 -1.54 -7.00 -4.89
C LEU A 50 -0.68 -5.76 -5.20
N GLY A 51 -0.16 -5.08 -4.17
CA GLY A 51 0.61 -3.84 -4.27
C GLY A 51 0.87 -3.26 -2.88
N CYS A 52 1.70 -2.22 -2.78
CA CYS A 52 1.96 -1.56 -1.49
C CYS A 52 0.84 -0.59 -1.11
N CYS A 53 0.45 0.25 -2.06
CA CYS A 53 -0.59 1.27 -1.95
C CYS A 53 -1.03 1.67 -3.36
N ALA A 54 -2.19 2.33 -3.46
CA ALA A 54 -2.63 2.84 -4.75
C ALA A 54 -1.74 3.99 -5.23
N ARG A 55 -1.62 4.13 -6.55
CA ARG A 55 -1.06 5.31 -7.18
C ARG A 55 -2.04 5.83 -8.21
N TRP A 56 -2.22 7.14 -8.15
CA TRP A 56 -3.07 7.89 -9.06
C TRP A 56 -2.18 8.81 -9.89
N SER A 57 -2.38 8.86 -11.20
CA SER A 57 -1.95 10.02 -11.97
C SER A 57 -2.92 11.17 -11.74
N ASP A 58 -2.49 12.41 -11.96
CA ASP A 58 -3.34 13.57 -11.74
C ASP A 58 -4.54 13.59 -12.69
N GLU A 59 -4.35 13.14 -13.93
CA GLU A 59 -5.41 13.05 -14.94
C GLU A 59 -6.48 12.01 -14.54
N VAL A 60 -6.04 10.81 -14.16
CA VAL A 60 -6.95 9.71 -13.77
C VAL A 60 -7.68 10.06 -12.47
N ARG A 61 -7.00 10.71 -11.52
CA ARG A 61 -7.63 11.17 -10.26
C ARG A 61 -8.69 12.24 -10.55
N ALA A 62 -8.36 13.25 -11.36
CA ALA A 62 -9.30 14.30 -11.72
C ALA A 62 -10.56 13.73 -12.41
N GLN A 63 -10.39 12.72 -13.25
CA GLN A 63 -11.49 12.08 -13.97
C GLN A 63 -12.36 11.16 -13.10
N HIS A 64 -11.77 10.40 -12.17
CA HIS A 64 -12.45 9.25 -11.55
C HIS A 64 -12.62 9.30 -10.03
N TYR A 65 -11.87 10.15 -9.33
CA TYR A 65 -11.82 10.09 -7.86
C TYR A 65 -13.18 10.35 -7.21
N GLN A 66 -13.95 11.33 -7.71
CA GLN A 66 -15.28 11.64 -7.16
C GLN A 66 -16.27 10.49 -7.33
N THR A 67 -16.14 9.71 -8.41
CA THR A 67 -16.93 8.49 -8.61
C THR A 67 -16.54 7.41 -7.60
N LEU A 68 -15.25 7.22 -7.34
CA LEU A 68 -14.75 6.24 -6.37
C LEU A 68 -15.27 6.49 -4.94
N VAL A 69 -15.21 7.74 -4.48
CA VAL A 69 -15.61 8.12 -3.11
C VAL A 69 -17.10 8.39 -2.96
N GLY A 70 -17.85 8.35 -4.07
CA GLY A 70 -19.30 8.42 -4.08
C GLY A 70 -19.96 7.16 -3.50
N MET A 71 -21.25 7.27 -3.20
CA MET A 71 -22.09 6.11 -2.88
C MET A 71 -22.85 5.68 -4.14
N ASP A 72 -22.73 4.42 -4.54
CA ASP A 72 -23.57 3.79 -5.57
C ASP A 72 -24.59 2.86 -4.91
N ARG A 73 -25.86 3.30 -4.88
CA ARG A 73 -27.00 2.58 -4.29
C ARG A 73 -26.77 2.18 -2.82
N ARG A 74 -26.20 0.99 -2.61
CA ARG A 74 -25.94 0.40 -1.28
C ARG A 74 -24.45 0.11 -1.06
N ILE A 75 -23.59 0.59 -1.95
CA ILE A 75 -22.14 0.38 -1.93
C ILE A 75 -21.45 1.71 -1.72
N VAL A 76 -20.53 1.74 -0.76
CA VAL A 76 -19.57 2.82 -0.55
C VAL A 76 -18.20 2.18 -0.39
N LEU A 77 -17.18 2.79 -0.98
CA LEU A 77 -15.80 2.30 -0.93
C LEU A 77 -14.98 3.17 0.01
N ALA A 78 -14.07 2.53 0.74
CA ALA A 78 -13.15 3.18 1.67
C ALA A 78 -11.80 2.46 1.66
N GLY A 79 -10.77 3.17 2.07
CA GLY A 79 -9.39 2.71 2.08
C GLY A 79 -8.44 3.81 1.64
N GLU A 80 -7.14 3.58 1.84
CA GLU A 80 -6.09 4.56 1.48
C GLU A 80 -6.24 5.11 0.05
N HIS A 81 -6.59 4.22 -0.90
CA HIS A 81 -6.82 4.55 -2.30
C HIS A 81 -8.00 5.51 -2.56
N ALA A 82 -8.93 5.62 -1.61
CA ALA A 82 -10.08 6.51 -1.59
C ALA A 82 -9.80 7.77 -0.75
N SER A 83 -8.54 8.22 -0.72
CA SER A 83 -8.09 9.43 -0.02
C SER A 83 -7.06 10.19 -0.86
N TYR A 84 -6.81 11.46 -0.51
CA TYR A 84 -5.65 12.22 -1.01
C TYR A 84 -4.37 11.96 -0.21
N VAL A 85 -4.43 11.15 0.85
CA VAL A 85 -3.31 10.83 1.73
C VAL A 85 -2.86 9.39 1.46
N GLY A 86 -2.30 9.19 0.28
CA GLY A 86 -1.94 7.86 -0.20
C GLY A 86 -0.76 7.22 0.54
N CYS A 87 -0.72 5.90 0.61
CA CYS A 87 0.23 5.04 1.32
C CYS A 87 0.32 5.26 2.84
N TRP A 88 -0.65 5.96 3.45
CA TRP A 88 -0.70 6.22 4.89
C TRP A 88 -1.95 5.63 5.53
N MET A 89 -1.81 5.19 6.79
CA MET A 89 -2.94 4.74 7.61
C MET A 89 -3.98 5.84 7.80
N GLU A 90 -3.54 7.10 7.90
CA GLU A 90 -4.42 8.28 7.98
C GLU A 90 -5.42 8.34 6.81
N GLY A 91 -4.95 8.07 5.58
CA GLY A 91 -5.83 8.04 4.41
C GLY A 91 -6.91 6.97 4.50
N ALA A 92 -6.56 5.79 5.04
CA ALA A 92 -7.53 4.72 5.27
C ALA A 92 -8.55 5.08 6.37
N LEU A 93 -8.12 5.73 7.45
CA LEU A 93 -9.00 6.15 8.54
C LEU A 93 -9.95 7.27 8.10
N LEU A 94 -9.43 8.33 7.48
CA LEU A 94 -10.22 9.47 7.02
C LEU A 94 -11.25 9.07 5.95
N SER A 95 -10.86 8.23 4.98
CA SER A 95 -11.80 7.71 3.97
C SER A 95 -12.90 6.84 4.59
N SER A 96 -12.57 6.05 5.63
CA SER A 96 -13.56 5.26 6.36
C SER A 96 -14.57 6.17 7.08
N ILE A 97 -14.12 7.24 7.72
CA ILE A 97 -14.99 8.22 8.38
C ILE A 97 -15.91 8.92 7.37
N ASP A 98 -15.38 9.32 6.21
CA ASP A 98 -16.18 9.93 5.12
C ASP A 98 -17.25 8.95 4.60
N ALA A 99 -16.85 7.71 4.31
CA ALA A 99 -17.76 6.66 3.84
C ALA A 99 -18.90 6.37 4.85
N ILE A 100 -18.57 6.25 6.14
CA ILE A 100 -19.55 6.04 7.22
C ILE A 100 -20.49 7.25 7.32
N THR A 101 -19.97 8.47 7.22
CA THR A 101 -20.77 9.70 7.28
C THR A 101 -21.78 9.77 6.13
N ARG A 102 -21.35 9.45 4.90
CA ARG A 102 -22.24 9.40 3.72
C ARG A 102 -23.33 8.34 3.87
N LEU A 103 -22.96 7.14 4.32
CA LEU A 103 -23.89 6.05 4.56
C LEU A 103 -24.92 6.43 5.63
N HIS A 104 -24.47 7.02 6.74
CA HIS A 104 -25.34 7.46 7.82
C HIS A 104 -26.35 8.52 7.34
N LYS A 105 -25.88 9.52 6.58
CA LYS A 105 -26.75 10.54 5.99
C LYS A 105 -27.82 9.93 5.09
N ARG A 106 -27.44 9.02 4.18
CA ARG A 106 -28.40 8.35 3.28
C ARG A 106 -29.45 7.53 4.04
N ALA A 107 -29.06 6.89 5.13
CA ALA A 107 -29.97 6.11 5.96
C ALA A 107 -31.00 6.98 6.69
N LEU A 108 -30.64 8.21 7.06
CA LEU A 108 -31.55 9.17 7.70
C LEU A 108 -32.52 9.84 6.71
N GLU A 109 -32.18 9.88 5.43
CA GLU A 109 -33.00 10.47 4.36
C GLU A 109 -34.01 9.49 3.73
N ALA A 110 -33.93 8.20 4.08
CA ALA A 110 -34.76 7.13 3.55
C ALA A 110 -36.02 6.90 4.40
#